data_AF-A0A259TKF9-F1
#
_entry.id   AF-A0A259TKF9-F1
#
_cell.length_a   1.000
_cell.length_b   1.000
_cell.length_c   1.000
_cell.angle_alpha   90.00
_cell.angle_beta   90.00
_cell.angle_gamma   90.00
#
_symmetry.space_group_name_H-M   'P 1'
#
loop_
_entity.id
_entity.type
_entity.pdbx_description
1 polymer ?
#
loop_
_entity_poly.entity_id
_entity_poly.type
_entity_poly.pdbx_seq_one_letter_code
_entity_poly.pdbx_strand_id
1 'polypeptide(L)'
;MSLTKCVECGSNEFKPIEYTMEHQENDKTLVIENIPAVQCNNCNEIYITAEGSKYIDKQLAIFRNEGFENAAKEVIKNKGITQEQLGNALNVTKQRANQILSDGNLDAQTMIKVSKAVNEPVEVLFKFRRITQKNDKYYIV
;
A
#
# COMPACT_ATOMS: atom_id res chain seq x y z
N MET A 1 -0.26 -19.00 0.58
CA MET A 1 -0.34 -20.12 -0.40
C MET A 1 1.02 -20.22 -1.06
N SER A 2 1.69 -21.36 -0.93
CA SER A 2 2.90 -21.66 -1.70
C SER A 2 2.49 -22.35 -3.00
N LEU A 3 2.74 -21.70 -4.15
CA LEU A 3 2.46 -22.28 -5.45
C LEU A 3 3.42 -23.45 -5.67
N THR A 4 2.91 -24.69 -5.73
CA THR A 4 3.75 -25.89 -5.87
C THR A 4 3.97 -26.30 -7.32
N LYS A 5 3.06 -25.90 -8.22
CA LYS A 5 3.07 -26.22 -9.66
C LYS A 5 2.50 -25.07 -10.47
N CYS A 6 2.98 -24.94 -11.70
CA CYS A 6 2.45 -23.99 -12.66
C CYS A 6 1.10 -24.49 -13.16
N VAL A 7 0.10 -23.61 -13.14
CA VAL A 7 -1.27 -23.95 -13.59
C VAL A 7 -1.33 -24.17 -15.10
N GLU A 8 -0.48 -23.47 -15.85
CA GLU A 8 -0.46 -23.53 -17.32
C GLU A 8 0.29 -24.75 -17.86
N CYS A 9 1.52 -25.01 -17.38
CA CYS A 9 2.38 -26.06 -17.94
C CYS A 9 2.74 -27.20 -16.97
N GLY A 10 2.27 -27.15 -15.71
CA GLY A 10 2.53 -28.19 -14.71
C GLY A 10 3.96 -28.24 -14.14
N SER A 11 4.87 -27.36 -14.60
CA SER A 11 6.24 -27.29 -14.08
C SER A 11 6.29 -26.86 -12.62
N ASN A 12 7.31 -27.30 -11.88
CA ASN A 12 7.54 -26.91 -10.48
C ASN A 12 8.66 -25.86 -10.34
N GLU A 13 9.24 -25.43 -11.46
CA GLU A 13 10.37 -24.52 -11.48
C GLU A 13 9.93 -23.07 -11.65
N PHE A 14 10.35 -22.25 -10.69
CA PHE A 14 9.97 -20.86 -10.59
C PHE A 14 11.16 -19.99 -10.22
N LYS A 15 11.13 -18.74 -10.66
CA LYS A 15 12.08 -17.71 -10.25
C LYS A 15 11.35 -16.45 -9.75
N PRO A 16 11.84 -15.79 -8.69
CA PRO A 16 11.32 -14.48 -8.28
C PRO A 16 11.66 -13.45 -9.35
N ILE A 17 10.72 -12.54 -9.61
CA ILE A 17 10.90 -11.41 -10.52
C ILE A 17 10.26 -10.14 -9.94
N GLU A 18 10.73 -9.00 -10.43
CA GLU A 18 10.07 -7.71 -10.24
C GLU A 18 9.23 -7.43 -11.49
N TYR A 19 7.91 -7.50 -11.33
CA TYR A 19 6.96 -7.32 -12.40
C TYR A 19 6.46 -5.88 -12.45
N THR A 20 6.23 -5.37 -13.66
CA THR A 20 5.60 -4.06 -13.89
C THR A 20 4.28 -4.28 -14.59
N MET A 21 3.23 -3.60 -14.13
CA MET A 21 1.92 -3.64 -14.78
C MET A 21 1.32 -2.26 -14.95
N GLU A 22 0.41 -2.15 -15.91
CA GLU A 22 -0.43 -0.98 -16.11
C GLU A 22 -1.82 -1.25 -15.54
N HIS A 23 -2.37 -0.26 -14.85
CA HIS A 23 -3.71 -0.31 -14.30
C HIS A 23 -4.49 0.92 -14.76
N GLN A 24 -5.64 0.71 -15.40
CA GLN A 24 -6.50 1.78 -15.86
C GLN A 24 -7.56 2.09 -14.81
N GLU A 25 -7.63 3.36 -14.39
CA GLU A 25 -8.62 3.85 -13.44
C GLU A 25 -9.06 5.27 -13.83
N ASN A 26 -10.37 5.49 -14.03
CA ASN A 26 -10.94 6.79 -14.41
C ASN A 26 -10.22 7.48 -15.59
N ASP A 27 -10.02 6.75 -16.69
CA ASP A 27 -9.30 7.19 -17.90
C ASP A 27 -7.82 7.56 -17.70
N LYS A 28 -7.25 7.29 -16.52
CA LYS A 28 -5.83 7.42 -16.23
C LYS A 28 -5.17 6.05 -16.21
N THR A 29 -3.97 5.94 -16.76
CA THR A 29 -3.18 4.72 -16.71
C THR A 29 -2.08 4.89 -15.66
N LEU A 30 -2.18 4.16 -14.55
CA LEU A 30 -1.13 4.07 -13.53
C LEU A 30 -0.17 2.94 -13.90
N VAL A 31 1.14 3.23 -13.91
CA VAL A 31 2.17 2.19 -13.98
C VAL A 31 2.60 1.84 -12.56
N ILE A 32 2.50 0.55 -12.23
CA ILE A 32 2.92 -0.01 -10.95
C ILE A 32 4.18 -0.83 -11.21
N GLU A 33 5.31 -0.33 -10.74
CA GLU A 33 6.64 -0.93 -10.93
C GLU A 33 7.08 -1.74 -9.70
N ASN A 34 8.00 -2.68 -9.91
CA ASN A 34 8.66 -3.47 -8.88
C ASN A 34 7.70 -4.31 -8.03
N ILE A 35 6.68 -4.91 -8.66
CA ILE A 35 5.73 -5.78 -7.99
C ILE A 35 6.40 -7.14 -7.72
N PRO A 36 6.48 -7.59 -6.45
CA PRO A 36 6.97 -8.93 -6.14
C PRO A 36 6.11 -10.03 -6.78
N ALA A 37 6.68 -10.74 -7.74
CA ALA A 37 6.01 -11.80 -8.48
C ALA A 37 6.94 -13.01 -8.66
N VAL A 38 6.35 -14.12 -9.12
CA VAL A 38 7.06 -15.36 -9.40
C VAL A 38 6.73 -15.78 -10.82
N GLN A 39 7.77 -16.06 -11.61
CA GLN A 39 7.63 -16.48 -13.00
C GLN A 39 7.96 -17.98 -13.16
N CYS A 40 7.16 -18.69 -13.93
CA CYS A 40 7.47 -20.06 -14.34
C CYS A 40 8.65 -20.08 -15.32
N ASN A 41 9.66 -20.93 -15.07
CA ASN A 41 10.83 -21.02 -15.93
C ASN A 41 10.56 -21.65 -17.30
N ASN A 42 9.47 -22.40 -17.44
CA ASN A 42 9.16 -23.17 -18.65
C ASN A 42 8.24 -22.41 -19.62
N CYS A 43 7.13 -21.85 -19.13
CA CYS A 43 6.15 -21.15 -19.98
C CYS A 43 6.11 -19.63 -19.77
N ASN A 44 6.96 -19.08 -18.90
CA ASN A 44 7.03 -17.65 -18.55
C ASN A 44 5.77 -17.06 -17.88
N GLU A 45 4.81 -17.89 -17.47
CA GLU A 45 3.61 -17.45 -16.73
C GLU A 45 3.98 -16.73 -15.43
N ILE A 46 3.29 -15.63 -15.13
CA ILE A 46 3.60 -14.74 -13.99
C ILE A 46 2.50 -14.84 -12.94
N TYR A 47 2.91 -15.17 -11.72
CA TYR A 47 2.05 -15.24 -10.55
C TYR A 47 2.38 -14.12 -9.57
N ILE A 48 1.41 -13.25 -9.28
CA ILE A 48 1.56 -12.21 -8.26
C ILE A 48 1.55 -12.86 -6.88
N THR A 49 2.56 -12.53 -6.07
CA THR A 49 2.65 -13.04 -4.69
C THR A 49 1.66 -12.34 -3.77
N ALA A 50 1.41 -12.89 -2.58
CA ALA A 50 0.59 -12.21 -1.57
C ALA A 50 1.18 -10.84 -1.15
N GLU A 51 2.50 -10.69 -1.21
CA GLU A 51 3.18 -9.41 -1.00
C GLU A 51 2.95 -8.47 -2.20
N GLY A 52 3.07 -8.99 -3.42
CA GLY A 52 2.76 -8.27 -4.65
C GLY A 52 1.34 -7.73 -4.70
N SER A 53 0.33 -8.53 -4.31
CA SER A 53 -1.06 -8.07 -4.27
C SER A 53 -1.24 -6.93 -3.27
N LYS A 54 -0.67 -7.05 -2.05
CA LYS A 54 -0.71 -5.97 -1.05
C LYS A 54 -0.02 -4.71 -1.54
N TYR A 55 1.10 -4.87 -2.25
CA TYR A 55 1.83 -3.76 -2.83
C TYR A 55 0.99 -3.05 -3.90
N ILE A 56 0.35 -3.78 -4.81
CA ILE A 56 -0.57 -3.23 -5.81
C ILE A 56 -1.70 -2.44 -5.12
N ASP A 57 -2.38 -3.05 -4.15
CA ASP A 57 -3.48 -2.38 -3.41
C ASP A 57 -3.01 -1.08 -2.75
N LYS A 58 -1.80 -1.09 -2.19
CA LYS A 58 -1.18 0.10 -1.58
C LYS A 58 -0.90 1.19 -2.62
N GLN A 59 -0.31 0.84 -3.77
CA GLN A 59 -0.04 1.82 -4.84
C GLN A 59 -1.33 2.42 -5.40
N LEU A 60 -2.38 1.61 -5.59
CA LEU A 60 -3.69 2.09 -6.01
C LEU A 60 -4.32 3.04 -4.98
N ALA A 61 -4.24 2.71 -3.69
CA ALA A 61 -4.73 3.59 -2.62
C ALA A 61 -4.00 4.94 -2.62
N ILE A 62 -2.67 4.93 -2.75
CA ILE A 62 -1.86 6.16 -2.84
C ILE A 62 -2.27 6.98 -4.07
N PHE A 63 -2.45 6.34 -5.22
CA PHE A 63 -2.86 7.02 -6.45
C PHE A 63 -4.23 7.68 -6.32
N ARG A 64 -5.22 6.96 -5.77
CA ARG A 64 -6.58 7.46 -5.50
C ARG A 64 -6.60 8.65 -4.56
N ASN A 65 -5.66 8.67 -3.62
CA ASN A 65 -5.49 9.72 -2.63
C ASN A 65 -4.50 10.80 -3.08
N GLU A 66 -4.27 10.95 -4.39
CA GLU A 66 -3.42 11.98 -4.98
C GLU A 66 -1.98 12.03 -4.41
N GLY A 67 -1.46 10.86 -4.04
CA GLY A 67 -0.12 10.70 -3.49
C GLY A 67 -0.07 10.62 -1.97
N PHE A 68 -1.18 10.77 -1.26
CA PHE A 68 -1.20 10.63 0.19
C PHE A 68 -1.11 9.15 0.62
N GLU A 69 -0.09 8.85 1.42
CA GLU A 69 0.17 7.54 2.01
C GLU A 69 -0.01 7.63 3.53
N ASN A 70 -1.06 6.98 4.05
CA ASN A 70 -1.32 6.85 5.48
C ASN A 70 -0.69 5.56 6.02
N ALA A 71 0.52 5.66 6.56
CA ALA A 71 1.25 4.55 7.18
C ALA A 71 0.93 4.39 8.69
N ALA A 72 0.09 5.26 9.26
CA ALA A 72 -0.16 5.30 10.69
C ALA A 72 -0.65 3.95 11.24
N LYS A 73 -1.50 3.24 10.49
CA LYS A 73 -2.01 1.92 10.89
C LYS A 73 -0.91 0.87 11.05
N GLU A 74 0.07 0.85 10.15
CA GLU A 74 1.19 -0.09 10.19
C GLU A 74 2.12 0.23 11.36
N VAL A 75 2.45 1.51 11.54
CA VAL A 75 3.33 1.98 12.62
C VAL A 75 2.72 1.71 14.00
N ILE A 76 1.44 2.02 14.19
CA ILE A 76 0.71 1.79 15.45
C ILE A 76 0.64 0.31 15.79
N LYS A 77 0.38 -0.54 14.78
CA LYS A 77 0.39 -2.00 14.95
C LYS A 77 1.77 -2.50 15.40
N ASN A 78 2.84 -2.00 14.78
CA ASN A 78 4.21 -2.39 15.14
C ASN A 78 4.60 -1.94 16.56
N LYS A 79 4.03 -0.83 17.04
CA LYS A 79 4.19 -0.36 18.43
C LYS A 79 3.30 -1.08 19.44
N GLY A 80 2.40 -1.97 19.00
CA GLY A 80 1.47 -2.65 19.89
C GLY A 80 0.40 -1.74 20.51
N ILE A 81 0.18 -0.55 19.96
CA ILE A 81 -0.86 0.38 20.44
C ILE A 81 -2.22 -0.12 19.95
N THR A 82 -3.16 -0.30 20.87
CA THR A 82 -4.53 -0.73 20.52
C THR A 82 -5.34 0.43 19.97
N GLN A 83 -6.37 0.12 19.19
CA GLN A 83 -7.32 1.14 18.69
C GLN A 83 -8.04 1.88 19.82
N GLU A 84 -8.22 1.22 20.97
CA GLU A 84 -8.84 1.82 22.15
C GLU A 84 -7.91 2.82 22.83
N GLN A 85 -6.62 2.46 22.99
CA GLN A 85 -5.59 3.39 23.47
C GLN A 85 -5.47 4.61 22.57
N LEU A 86 -5.49 4.41 21.25
CA LEU A 86 -5.47 5.50 20.28
C LEU A 86 -6.73 6.39 20.38
N GLY A 87 -7.91 5.77 20.47
CA GLY A 87 -9.17 6.50 20.65
C GLY A 87 -9.14 7.38 21.90
N ASN A 88 -8.68 6.83 23.03
CA ASN A 88 -8.53 7.56 24.28
C ASN A 88 -7.54 8.72 24.16
N ALA A 89 -6.37 8.50 23.53
CA ALA A 89 -5.36 9.54 23.35
C ALA A 89 -5.82 10.68 22.42
N LEU A 90 -6.66 10.36 21.43
CA LEU A 90 -7.23 11.32 20.49
C LEU A 90 -8.56 11.94 20.98
N ASN A 91 -9.09 11.47 22.12
CA ASN A 91 -10.41 11.80 22.62
C ASN A 91 -11.54 11.55 21.60
N VAL A 92 -11.50 10.38 20.95
CA VAL A 92 -12.51 9.93 19.97
C VAL A 92 -12.90 8.47 20.21
N THR A 93 -14.01 8.05 19.62
CA THR A 93 -14.42 6.64 19.69
C THR A 93 -13.42 5.72 18.98
N LYS A 94 -13.33 4.46 19.42
CA LYS A 94 -12.54 3.41 18.75
C LYS A 94 -12.83 3.34 17.24
N GLN A 95 -14.10 3.48 16.86
CA GLN A 95 -14.52 3.47 15.46
C GLN A 95 -13.95 4.67 14.70
N ARG A 96 -14.02 5.88 15.28
CA ARG A 96 -13.45 7.09 14.66
C ARG A 96 -11.93 7.00 14.57
N ALA A 97 -11.26 6.45 15.58
CA ALA A 97 -9.83 6.20 15.53
C ALA A 97 -9.47 5.28 14.35
N ASN A 98 -10.20 4.17 14.15
CA ASN A 98 -9.97 3.26 13.03
C ASN A 98 -10.26 3.90 11.65
N GLN A 99 -11.25 4.80 11.58
CA GLN A 99 -11.49 5.60 10.37
C GLN A 99 -10.28 6.47 10.04
N ILE A 100 -9.77 7.23 11.02
CA ILE A 100 -8.57 8.08 10.84
C ILE A 100 -7.38 7.25 10.33
N LEU A 101 -7.19 6.03 10.86
CA LEU A 101 -6.09 5.15 10.44
C LEU A 101 -6.25 4.56 9.03
N SER A 102 -7.44 4.65 8.45
CA SER A 102 -7.73 4.12 7.11
C SER A 102 -8.09 5.24 6.13
N ASP A 103 -8.09 6.49 6.58
CA ASP A 103 -8.48 7.65 5.79
C ASP A 103 -7.37 8.01 4.80
N GLY A 104 -7.79 8.27 3.57
CA GLY A 104 -6.94 8.71 2.46
C GLY A 104 -6.81 10.23 2.37
N ASN A 105 -7.52 10.98 3.20
CA ASN A 105 -7.47 12.43 3.20
C ASN A 105 -7.71 12.98 4.60
N LEU A 106 -6.62 13.28 5.31
CA LEU A 106 -6.67 13.85 6.66
C LEU A 106 -6.26 15.31 6.65
N ASP A 107 -6.89 16.11 7.51
CA ASP A 107 -6.42 17.46 7.78
C ASP A 107 -5.14 17.45 8.63
N ALA A 108 -4.35 18.51 8.50
CA ALA A 108 -3.06 18.62 9.20
C ALA A 108 -3.20 18.59 10.73
N GLN A 109 -4.30 19.10 11.30
CA GLN A 109 -4.48 19.08 12.75
C GLN A 109 -4.70 17.65 13.24
N THR A 110 -5.49 16.85 12.52
CA THR A 110 -5.68 15.44 12.82
C THR A 110 -4.36 14.67 12.70
N MET A 111 -3.57 14.91 11.65
CA MET A 111 -2.25 14.29 11.51
C MET A 111 -1.32 14.60 12.69
N ILE A 112 -1.27 15.86 13.13
CA ILE A 112 -0.48 16.28 14.30
C ILE A 112 -0.98 15.61 15.59
N LYS A 113 -2.29 15.49 15.78
CA LYS A 113 -2.87 14.80 16.95
C LYS A 113 -2.47 13.32 16.98
N VAL A 114 -2.53 12.63 15.85
CA VAL A 114 -2.10 11.22 15.74
C VAL A 114 -0.61 11.09 16.03
N SER A 115 0.22 11.95 15.44
CA SER A 115 1.67 12.01 15.70
C SER A 115 1.98 12.14 17.20
N LYS A 116 1.31 13.06 17.90
CA LYS A 116 1.47 13.24 19.35
C LYS A 116 0.98 12.03 20.15
N ALA A 117 -0.15 11.44 19.78
CA ALA A 117 -0.73 10.29 20.46
C ALA A 117 0.15 9.03 20.35
N VAL A 118 0.86 8.87 19.24
CA VAL A 118 1.70 7.70 18.93
C VAL A 118 3.19 7.94 19.26
N ASN A 119 3.54 9.18 19.61
CA ASN A 119 4.90 9.65 19.81
C ASN A 119 5.80 9.28 18.62
N GLU A 120 5.37 9.70 17.43
CA GLU A 120 6.13 9.57 16.18
C GLU A 120 6.04 10.86 15.36
N PRO A 121 7.08 11.24 14.61
CA PRO A 121 7.00 12.36 13.70
C PRO A 121 5.91 12.18 12.63
N VAL A 122 5.33 13.29 12.17
CA VAL A 122 4.23 13.28 11.19
C VAL A 122 4.66 12.59 9.90
N GLU A 123 5.89 12.85 9.45
CA GLU A 123 6.52 12.29 8.25
C GLU A 123 6.76 10.78 8.29
N VAL A 124 6.79 10.18 9.49
CA VAL A 124 6.86 8.72 9.65
C VAL A 124 5.50 8.09 9.43
N LEU A 125 4.43 8.77 9.85
CA LEU A 125 3.06 8.28 9.82
C LEU A 125 2.34 8.61 8.51
N PHE A 126 2.64 9.75 7.91
CA PHE A 126 1.96 10.30 6.75
C PHE A 126 3.01 10.75 5.73
N LYS A 127 2.96 10.17 4.53
CA LYS A 127 3.88 10.49 3.45
C LYS A 127 3.11 11.06 2.27
N PHE A 128 3.74 11.98 1.56
CA PHE A 128 3.21 12.56 0.34
C PHE A 128 4.12 12.13 -0.80
N ARG A 129 3.65 11.17 -1.60
CA ARG A 129 4.32 10.67 -2.79
C ARG A 129 4.04 11.59 -3.96
N ARG A 130 5.02 11.72 -4.85
CA ARG A 130 4.85 12.54 -6.04
C ARG A 130 4.24 11.69 -7.15
N ILE A 131 3.10 12.12 -7.68
CA ILE A 131 2.54 11.55 -8.89
C ILE A 131 3.09 12.33 -10.10
N THR A 132 3.77 11.64 -11.01
CA THR A 132 4.36 12.23 -12.21
C THR A 132 3.70 11.64 -13.45
N GLN A 133 3.37 12.48 -14.44
CA GLN A 133 2.85 12.05 -15.73
C GLN A 133 3.97 12.02 -16.78
N LYS A 134 4.09 10.92 -17.53
CA LYS A 134 5.02 10.75 -18.65
C LYS A 134 4.35 9.90 -19.72
N ASN A 135 4.35 10.36 -20.97
CA ASN A 135 3.77 9.64 -22.11
C ASN A 135 2.34 9.12 -21.83
N ASP A 136 1.47 9.99 -21.33
CA ASP A 136 0.07 9.69 -20.95
C ASP A 136 -0.13 8.63 -19.86
N LYS A 137 0.95 8.27 -19.15
CA LYS A 137 0.93 7.36 -18.00
C LYS A 137 1.36 8.07 -16.73
N TYR A 138 0.84 7.60 -15.60
CA TYR A 138 1.12 8.12 -14.27
C TYR A 138 2.05 7.18 -13.51
N TYR A 139 2.98 7.76 -12.76
CA TYR A 139 3.99 7.06 -11.97
C TYR A 139 4.01 7.64 -10.56
N ILE A 140 4.17 6.78 -9.55
CA ILE A 140 4.36 7.19 -8.15
C ILE A 140 5.86 7.19 -7.86
N VAL A 141 6.41 8.33 -7.46
CA VAL A 141 7.84 8.56 -7.15
C VAL A 141 8.02 8.94 -5.68
#